data_AF-A0A7X3X0U6-F1
#
_entry.id   AF-A0A7X3X0U6-F1
#
_cell.length_a   1.000
_cell.length_b   1.000
_cell.length_c   1.000
_cell.angle_alpha   90.00
_cell.angle_beta   90.00
_cell.angle_gamma   90.00
#
_symmetry.space_group_name_H-M   'P 1'
#
loop_
_entity.id
_entity.type
_entity.pdbx_description
1 polymer ?
#
loop_
_entity_poly.entity_id
_entity_poly.type
_entity_poly.pdbx_seq_one_letter_code
_entity_poly.pdbx_strand_id
1 'polypeptide(L)'
;MSPFVATPAATATLASDTGEGVSAITEHTAAGYLRALERIMIVENQPAWPTHLRSRSVLRRKPVRHLTDPSPAVAAVRATPARLLRDLDFLGLLFESMVVRDLRVYAQAADAEVFHYREKGGLEVDAIVQANDGRWAAFEVKLGEGRVDEAARNLRRLAGAGGCGEDGGGV
;
A
#
# COMPACT_ATOMS: atom_id res chain seq x y z
N MET A 1 9.29 -10.54 15.65
CA MET A 1 9.43 -9.63 14.50
C MET A 1 8.34 -9.96 13.50
N SER A 2 7.37 -9.06 13.35
CA SER A 2 6.33 -9.18 12.34
C SER A 2 6.83 -8.54 11.05
N PRO A 3 6.78 -9.22 9.89
CA PRO A 3 7.22 -8.62 8.64
C PRO A 3 6.26 -7.50 8.23
N PHE A 4 6.75 -6.25 8.27
CA PHE A 4 5.98 -5.07 7.88
C PHE A 4 6.03 -4.85 6.37
N VAL A 5 5.26 -5.65 5.64
CA VAL A 5 5.05 -5.54 4.18
C VAL A 5 3.61 -5.11 3.90
N ALA A 6 3.40 -4.28 2.88
CA ALA A 6 2.08 -3.75 2.50
C ALA A 6 1.32 -3.14 3.70
N THR A 7 2.02 -2.33 4.49
CA THR A 7 1.46 -1.76 5.74
C THR A 7 1.79 -0.28 5.91
N PRO A 8 0.89 0.52 6.51
CA PRO A 8 1.17 1.91 6.87
C PRO A 8 1.92 2.06 8.21
N ALA A 9 2.64 1.03 8.64
CA ALA A 9 3.34 0.99 9.93
C ALA A 9 4.24 2.22 10.14
N ALA A 10 4.14 2.80 11.35
CA ALA A 10 4.95 3.94 11.76
C ALA A 10 6.41 3.53 11.90
N THR A 11 7.34 4.44 11.58
CA THR A 11 8.77 4.21 11.80
C THR A 11 9.08 3.90 13.26
N ALA A 12 8.44 4.57 14.21
CA ALA A 12 8.52 4.24 15.63
C ALA A 12 8.13 2.77 15.93
N THR A 13 7.06 2.25 15.30
CA THR A 13 6.64 0.86 15.45
C THR A 13 7.68 -0.12 14.89
N LEU A 14 8.27 0.20 13.74
CA LEU A 14 9.35 -0.59 13.16
C LEU A 14 10.58 -0.62 14.08
N ALA A 15 10.96 0.53 14.61
CA ALA A 15 12.09 0.67 15.52
C ALA A 15 11.90 -0.18 16.78
N SER A 16 10.70 -0.15 17.39
CA SER A 16 10.38 -0.96 18.56
C SER A 16 10.35 -2.48 18.29
N ASP A 17 10.09 -2.92 17.05
CA ASP A 17 10.06 -4.35 16.71
C ASP A 17 11.47 -4.95 16.44
N THR A 18 12.52 -4.12 16.45
CA THR A 18 13.91 -4.59 16.24
C THR A 18 14.55 -5.23 17.46
N GLY A 19 13.98 -5.03 18.65
CA GLY A 19 14.50 -5.57 19.91
C GLY A 19 13.97 -4.79 21.11
N GLU A 20 14.41 -5.16 22.30
CA GLU A 20 14.05 -4.48 23.55
C GLU A 20 15.27 -3.78 24.19
N GLY A 21 15.02 -2.71 24.92
CA GLY A 21 16.06 -1.97 25.66
C GLY A 21 17.19 -1.46 24.76
N VAL A 22 18.43 -1.80 25.12
CA VAL A 22 19.65 -1.33 24.42
C VAL A 22 19.82 -1.96 23.02
N SER A 23 19.07 -3.03 22.72
CA SER A 23 19.12 -3.70 21.41
C SER A 23 18.16 -3.08 20.39
N ALA A 24 17.19 -2.28 20.83
CA ALA A 24 16.26 -1.59 19.96
C ALA A 24 16.95 -0.43 19.24
N ILE A 25 16.77 -0.32 17.93
CA ILE A 25 17.25 0.86 17.21
C ILE A 25 16.34 2.06 17.49
N THR A 26 16.90 3.27 17.39
CA THR A 26 16.09 4.49 17.51
C THR A 26 15.23 4.72 16.25
N GLU A 27 14.13 5.47 16.37
CA GLU A 27 13.31 5.86 15.22
C GLU A 27 14.13 6.59 14.15
N HIS A 28 15.08 7.43 14.57
CA HIS A 28 15.99 8.13 13.65
C HIS A 28 16.84 7.14 12.83
N THR A 29 17.36 6.10 13.48
CA THR A 29 18.16 5.06 12.83
C THR A 29 17.31 4.23 11.87
N ALA A 30 16.10 3.82 12.30
CA ALA A 30 15.15 3.12 11.44
C ALA A 30 14.78 3.95 10.20
N ALA A 31 14.53 5.25 10.37
CA ALA A 31 14.30 6.17 9.26
C ALA A 31 15.50 6.27 8.31
N GLY A 32 16.72 6.24 8.86
CA GLY A 32 17.96 6.20 8.08
C GLY A 32 18.06 4.96 7.18
N TYR A 33 17.79 3.77 7.74
CA TYR A 33 17.77 2.53 6.97
C TYR A 33 16.64 2.48 5.94
N LEU A 34 15.43 2.93 6.30
CA LEU A 34 14.33 2.99 5.35
C LEU A 34 14.64 3.91 4.16
N ARG A 35 15.23 5.08 4.40
CA ARG A 35 15.70 5.98 3.32
C ARG A 35 16.78 5.32 2.46
N ALA A 36 17.69 4.57 3.06
CA ALA A 36 18.70 3.84 2.31
C ALA A 36 18.07 2.77 1.40
N LEU A 37 17.13 1.98 1.94
CA LEU A 37 16.38 0.94 1.20
C LEU A 37 15.53 1.51 0.07
N GLU A 38 14.91 2.67 0.28
CA GLU A 38 14.16 3.40 -0.75
C GLU A 38 15.08 3.89 -1.88
N ARG A 39 16.26 4.43 -1.54
CA ARG A 39 17.25 4.89 -2.54
C ARG A 39 17.82 3.77 -3.41
N ILE A 40 17.83 2.54 -2.91
CA ILE A 40 18.27 1.37 -3.68
C ILE A 40 17.07 0.55 -4.21
N MET A 41 15.87 1.12 -4.21
CA MET A 41 14.65 0.55 -4.81
C MET A 41 14.20 -0.80 -4.22
N ILE A 42 14.57 -1.09 -2.97
CA ILE A 42 14.07 -2.27 -2.24
C ILE A 42 12.69 -2.00 -1.65
N VAL A 43 12.48 -0.77 -1.18
CA VAL A 43 11.23 -0.32 -0.56
C VAL A 43 10.63 0.79 -1.40
N GLU A 44 9.31 0.75 -1.57
CA GLU A 44 8.57 1.81 -2.25
C GLU A 44 7.34 2.22 -1.43
N ASN A 45 7.20 3.53 -1.22
CA ASN A 45 6.06 4.11 -0.51
C ASN A 45 4.89 4.36 -1.48
N GLN A 46 3.72 3.80 -1.19
CA GLN A 46 2.46 4.09 -1.86
C GLN A 46 1.77 5.24 -1.12
N PRO A 47 1.66 6.44 -1.72
CA PRO A 47 1.00 7.57 -1.07
C PRO A 47 -0.51 7.35 -0.94
N ALA A 48 -1.14 8.09 -0.03
CA ALA A 48 -2.60 8.11 0.06
C ALA A 48 -3.21 8.91 -1.09
N TRP A 49 -4.35 8.46 -1.62
CA TRP A 49 -4.99 9.08 -2.78
C TRP A 49 -5.52 10.49 -2.44
N PRO A 50 -5.14 11.52 -3.23
CA PRO A 50 -5.67 12.87 -3.07
C PRO A 50 -7.08 13.00 -3.59
N THR A 51 -8.06 12.91 -2.68
CA THR A 51 -9.48 13.06 -3.02
C THR A 51 -9.86 14.45 -3.52
N HIS A 52 -9.03 15.48 -3.32
CA HIS A 52 -9.17 16.83 -3.87
C HIS A 52 -7.79 17.47 -3.98
N LEU A 53 -7.61 18.41 -4.93
CA LEU A 53 -6.36 19.14 -5.18
C LEU A 53 -5.76 19.81 -3.91
N ARG A 54 -6.60 20.19 -2.94
CA ARG A 54 -6.19 20.82 -1.67
C ARG A 54 -6.42 19.95 -0.44
N SER A 55 -6.59 18.63 -0.63
CA SER A 55 -6.95 17.73 0.47
C SER A 55 -5.82 17.61 1.49
N ARG A 56 -5.91 18.39 2.59
CA ARG A 56 -5.02 18.29 3.76
C ARG A 56 -5.06 16.91 4.42
N SER A 57 -6.08 16.10 4.12
CA SER A 57 -6.24 14.75 4.67
C SER A 57 -5.16 13.78 4.15
N VAL A 58 -4.65 14.00 2.93
CA VAL A 58 -3.58 13.21 2.30
C VAL A 58 -2.29 13.35 3.09
N LEU A 59 -1.92 14.59 3.44
CA LEU A 59 -0.71 14.92 4.21
C LEU A 59 -0.70 14.25 5.60
N ARG A 60 -1.85 13.83 6.10
CA ARG A 60 -1.99 13.18 7.42
C ARG A 60 -1.99 11.65 7.35
N ARG A 61 -2.13 11.07 6.17
CA ARG A 61 -2.17 9.61 5.99
C ARG A 61 -0.76 9.10 5.70
N LYS A 62 -0.36 8.08 6.43
CA LYS A 62 0.94 7.44 6.21
C LYS A 62 0.92 6.67 4.89
N PRO A 63 2.01 6.69 4.12
CA PRO A 63 2.11 5.82 2.96
C PRO A 63 2.10 4.36 3.40
N VAL A 64 1.51 3.50 2.55
CA VAL A 64 1.66 2.05 2.67
C VAL A 64 3.02 1.68 2.08
N ARG A 65 3.78 0.84 2.77
CA ARG A 65 5.16 0.54 2.42
C ARG A 65 5.25 -0.85 1.80
N HIS A 66 5.67 -0.93 0.55
CA HIS A 66 5.81 -2.18 -0.19
C HIS A 66 7.28 -2.54 -0.39
N LEU A 67 7.52 -3.84 -0.57
CA LEU A 67 8.79 -4.33 -1.10
C LEU A 67 8.65 -4.57 -2.59
N THR A 68 9.61 -4.07 -3.37
CA THR A 68 9.66 -4.29 -4.83
C THR A 68 9.84 -5.77 -5.16
N ASP A 69 10.59 -6.49 -4.32
CA ASP A 69 10.62 -7.94 -4.28
C ASP A 69 10.33 -8.39 -2.85
N PRO A 70 9.24 -9.13 -2.58
CA PRO A 70 8.94 -9.65 -1.25
C PRO A 70 9.85 -10.79 -0.79
N SER A 71 10.73 -11.34 -1.66
CA SER A 71 11.62 -12.46 -1.31
C SER A 71 12.52 -12.21 -0.09
N PRO A 72 13.05 -10.99 0.19
CA PRO A 72 13.82 -10.73 1.41
C PRO A 72 12.98 -10.84 2.67
N ALA A 73 11.69 -10.45 2.64
CA ALA A 73 10.80 -10.64 3.78
C ALA A 73 10.54 -12.13 4.03
N VAL A 74 10.31 -12.91 2.96
CA VAL A 74 10.14 -14.37 3.04
C VAL A 74 11.40 -15.03 3.63
N ALA A 75 12.58 -14.62 3.18
CA ALA A 75 13.86 -15.12 3.66
C ALA A 75 14.11 -14.75 5.13
N ALA A 76 13.81 -13.51 5.53
CA ALA A 76 14.00 -13.00 6.89
C ALA A 76 13.21 -13.81 7.94
N VAL A 77 11.98 -14.23 7.59
CA VAL A 77 11.15 -15.07 8.49
C VAL A 77 11.35 -16.58 8.29
N ARG A 78 12.30 -16.97 7.43
CA ARG A 78 12.57 -18.38 7.06
C ARG A 78 11.29 -19.11 6.65
N ALA A 79 10.44 -18.44 5.88
CA ALA A 79 9.22 -19.04 5.37
C ALA A 79 9.54 -20.01 4.23
N THR A 80 8.80 -21.13 4.22
CA THR A 80 8.80 -22.09 3.10
C THR A 80 7.45 -21.98 2.38
N PRO A 81 7.33 -22.48 1.13
CA PRO A 81 6.05 -22.47 0.42
C PRO A 81 4.91 -23.08 1.24
N ALA A 82 5.15 -24.21 1.91
CA ALA A 82 4.17 -24.86 2.77
C ALA A 82 3.76 -24.01 3.99
N ARG A 83 4.66 -23.16 4.53
CA ARG A 83 4.32 -22.24 5.61
C ARG A 83 3.52 -21.04 5.11
N LEU A 84 3.86 -20.48 3.95
CA LEU A 84 3.11 -19.39 3.32
C LEU A 84 1.69 -19.83 2.96
N LEU A 85 1.50 -21.03 2.43
CA LEU A 85 0.16 -21.56 2.11
C LEU A 85 -0.71 -21.81 3.35
N ARG A 86 -0.12 -21.91 4.54
CA ARG A 86 -0.85 -22.00 5.82
C ARG A 86 -1.17 -20.63 6.42
N ASP A 87 -0.52 -19.57 5.94
CA ASP A 87 -0.68 -18.20 6.38
C ASP A 87 -1.00 -17.31 5.17
N LEU A 88 -2.24 -17.45 4.70
CA LEU A 88 -2.72 -16.73 3.51
C LEU A 88 -2.81 -15.22 3.74
N ASP A 89 -2.95 -14.77 4.99
CA ASP A 89 -2.95 -13.34 5.32
C ASP A 89 -1.58 -12.73 5.04
N PHE A 90 -0.50 -13.36 5.54
CA PHE A 90 0.85 -12.88 5.24
C PHE A 90 1.19 -13.03 3.76
N LEU A 91 0.85 -14.16 3.13
CA LEU A 91 1.04 -14.33 1.69
C LEU A 91 0.28 -13.26 0.88
N GLY A 92 -0.88 -12.83 1.36
CA GLY A 92 -1.69 -11.78 0.75
C GLY A 92 -0.94 -10.45 0.70
N LEU A 93 -0.29 -10.05 1.81
CA LEU A 93 0.51 -8.82 1.89
C LEU A 93 1.73 -8.86 0.93
N LEU A 94 2.36 -10.02 0.79
CA LEU A 94 3.46 -10.21 -0.18
C LEU A 94 2.95 -10.09 -1.61
N PHE A 95 1.81 -10.71 -1.91
CA PHE A 95 1.17 -10.67 -3.23
C PHE A 95 0.70 -9.26 -3.60
N GLU A 96 0.09 -8.53 -2.65
CA GLU A 96 -0.28 -7.12 -2.82
C GLU A 96 0.91 -6.27 -3.22
N SER A 97 2.08 -6.46 -2.60
CA SER A 97 3.30 -5.73 -2.96
C SER A 97 3.76 -6.02 -4.39
N MET A 98 3.64 -7.27 -4.87
CA MET A 98 3.94 -7.61 -6.26
C MET A 98 2.94 -6.97 -7.24
N VAL A 99 1.65 -6.95 -6.90
CA VAL A 99 0.62 -6.31 -7.73
C VAL A 99 0.85 -4.81 -7.80
N VAL A 100 1.11 -4.14 -6.68
CA VAL A 100 1.39 -2.69 -6.64
C VAL A 100 2.65 -2.35 -7.45
N ARG A 101 3.71 -3.17 -7.38
CA ARG A 101 4.90 -3.02 -8.23
C ARG A 101 4.51 -3.03 -9.72
N ASP A 102 3.76 -4.03 -10.14
CA ASP A 102 3.39 -4.18 -11.55
C ASP A 102 2.46 -3.04 -11.99
N LEU A 103 1.50 -2.64 -11.15
CA LEU A 103 0.65 -1.46 -11.38
C LEU A 103 1.48 -0.20 -11.58
N ARG A 104 2.53 0.03 -10.78
CA ARG A 104 3.41 1.20 -10.95
C ARG A 104 4.14 1.21 -12.28
N VAL A 105 4.63 0.05 -12.73
CA VAL A 105 5.29 -0.07 -14.03
C VAL A 105 4.33 0.31 -15.16
N TYR A 106 3.10 -0.20 -15.13
CA TYR A 106 2.09 0.14 -16.15
C TYR A 106 1.60 1.58 -16.03
N ALA A 107 1.40 2.08 -14.81
CA ALA A 107 0.95 3.45 -14.55
C ALA A 107 1.98 4.47 -15.05
N GLN A 108 3.27 4.24 -14.80
CA GLN A 108 4.35 5.11 -15.29
C GLN A 108 4.36 5.21 -16.82
N ALA A 109 4.13 4.09 -17.52
CA ALA A 109 4.04 4.09 -18.98
C ALA A 109 2.80 4.86 -19.50
N ALA A 110 1.78 5.06 -18.66
CA ALA A 110 0.54 5.76 -18.97
C ALA A 110 0.47 7.18 -18.38
N ASP A 111 1.58 7.73 -17.88
CA ASP A 111 1.64 9.02 -17.16
C ASP A 111 0.64 9.10 -15.99
N ALA A 112 0.61 8.02 -15.20
CA ALA A 112 -0.27 7.83 -14.05
C ALA A 112 0.51 7.45 -12.79
N GLU A 113 -0.09 7.72 -11.63
CA GLU A 113 0.46 7.41 -10.31
C GLU A 113 -0.41 6.40 -9.56
N VAL A 114 0.22 5.65 -8.63
CA VAL A 114 -0.44 4.61 -7.83
C VAL A 114 -0.54 5.04 -6.36
N PHE A 115 -1.75 5.05 -5.83
CA PHE A 115 -2.09 5.48 -4.48
C PHE A 115 -2.82 4.37 -3.71
N HIS A 116 -2.90 4.46 -2.39
CA HIS A 116 -3.86 3.69 -1.58
C HIS A 116 -5.05 4.56 -1.18
N TYR A 117 -6.15 3.94 -0.76
CA TYR A 117 -7.26 4.69 -0.20
C TYR A 117 -7.81 4.04 1.07
N ARG A 118 -7.95 4.85 2.12
CA ARG A 118 -8.53 4.44 3.40
C ARG A 118 -9.20 5.60 4.11
N GLU A 119 -10.51 5.58 4.26
CA GLU A 119 -11.23 6.64 4.98
C GLU A 119 -11.69 6.25 6.39
N LYS A 120 -12.15 7.24 7.16
CA LYS A 120 -12.61 7.03 8.53
C LYS A 120 -13.83 6.11 8.64
N GLY A 121 -14.64 6.03 7.57
CA GLY A 121 -15.81 5.16 7.48
C GLY A 121 -15.49 3.68 7.31
N GLY A 122 -14.20 3.31 7.26
CA GLY A 122 -13.73 1.93 7.11
C GLY A 122 -13.71 1.44 5.67
N LEU A 123 -13.99 2.29 4.68
CA LEU A 123 -13.77 1.95 3.27
C LEU A 123 -12.27 2.01 2.97
N GLU A 124 -11.76 0.90 2.47
CA GLU A 124 -10.36 0.66 2.12
C GLU A 124 -10.32 0.11 0.69
N VAL A 125 -9.32 0.57 -0.08
CA VAL A 125 -9.01 0.10 -1.43
C VAL A 125 -7.50 0.04 -1.57
N ASP A 126 -6.99 -1.13 -1.97
CA ASP A 126 -5.56 -1.46 -1.98
C ASP A 126 -4.78 -0.55 -2.94
N ALA A 127 -5.32 -0.30 -4.14
CA ALA A 127 -4.69 0.62 -5.09
C ALA A 127 -5.69 1.47 -5.89
N ILE A 128 -5.29 2.71 -6.16
CA ILE A 128 -5.92 3.62 -7.10
C ILE A 128 -4.84 4.07 -8.08
N VAL A 129 -5.06 3.83 -9.36
CA VAL A 129 -4.24 4.37 -10.45
C VAL A 129 -4.94 5.61 -10.95
N GLN A 130 -4.26 6.76 -10.94
CA GLN A 130 -4.81 8.02 -11.43
C GLN A 130 -3.89 8.64 -12.47
N ALA A 131 -4.44 8.94 -13.65
CA ALA A 131 -3.77 9.68 -14.70
C ALA A 131 -3.77 11.18 -14.41
N ASN A 132 -2.88 11.91 -15.07
CA ASN A 132 -2.73 13.37 -14.93
C ASN A 132 -4.03 14.17 -15.24
N ASP A 133 -4.92 13.62 -16.06
CA ASP A 133 -6.20 14.22 -16.46
C ASP A 133 -7.34 13.94 -15.46
N GLY A 134 -7.02 13.29 -14.34
CA GLY A 134 -7.95 12.99 -13.26
C GLY A 134 -8.71 11.67 -13.42
N ARG A 135 -8.68 11.02 -14.60
CA ARG A 135 -9.25 9.67 -14.77
C ARG A 135 -8.54 8.70 -13.83
N TRP A 136 -9.32 7.82 -13.21
CA TRP A 136 -8.79 6.88 -12.24
C TRP A 136 -9.43 5.50 -12.37
N ALA A 137 -8.71 4.49 -11.88
CA ALA A 137 -9.18 3.12 -11.73
C ALA A 137 -8.78 2.60 -10.34
N ALA A 138 -9.71 1.92 -9.68
CA ALA A 138 -9.47 1.31 -8.37
C ALA A 138 -9.30 -0.20 -8.48
N PHE A 139 -8.42 -0.75 -7.65
CA PHE A 139 -8.02 -2.14 -7.65
C PHE A 139 -8.04 -2.67 -6.21
N GLU A 140 -8.58 -3.87 -6.08
CA GLU A 140 -8.55 -4.66 -4.85
C GLU A 140 -7.80 -5.97 -5.17
N VAL A 141 -6.88 -6.35 -4.29
CA VAL A 141 -6.01 -7.50 -4.47
C VAL A 141 -6.46 -8.61 -3.56
N LYS A 142 -6.72 -9.79 -4.12
CA LYS A 142 -7.12 -10.99 -3.37
C LYS A 142 -6.38 -12.22 -3.90
N LEU A 143 -5.94 -13.10 -3.01
CA LEU A 143 -5.30 -14.38 -3.38
C LEU A 143 -6.27 -15.41 -3.97
N GLY A 144 -7.56 -15.28 -3.68
CA GLY A 144 -8.57 -16.25 -4.08
C GLY A 144 -9.97 -15.65 -4.19
N GLU A 145 -10.87 -16.42 -4.78
CA GLU A 145 -12.19 -15.95 -5.22
C GLU A 145 -13.15 -15.61 -4.06
N GLY A 146 -12.98 -16.24 -2.88
CA GLY A 146 -13.91 -16.14 -1.76
C GLY A 146 -14.12 -14.72 -1.19
N ARG A 147 -13.28 -13.75 -1.56
CA ARG A 147 -13.38 -12.35 -1.12
C ARG A 147 -13.66 -11.37 -2.27
N VAL A 148 -13.82 -11.87 -3.51
CA VAL A 148 -14.00 -11.03 -4.70
C VAL A 148 -15.31 -10.24 -4.64
N ASP A 149 -16.41 -10.86 -4.19
CA ASP A 149 -17.69 -10.15 -4.10
C ASP A 149 -17.66 -9.01 -3.07
N GLU A 150 -16.92 -9.19 -1.97
CA GLU A 150 -16.72 -8.13 -0.98
C GLU A 150 -15.88 -6.99 -1.54
N ALA A 151 -14.77 -7.31 -2.19
CA ALA A 151 -13.93 -6.35 -2.89
C ALA A 151 -14.74 -5.56 -3.95
N ALA A 152 -15.54 -6.24 -4.76
CA ALA A 152 -16.39 -5.60 -5.77
C ALA A 152 -17.41 -4.64 -5.13
N ARG A 153 -17.98 -4.97 -3.97
CA ARG A 153 -18.85 -4.05 -3.22
C ARG A 153 -18.09 -2.81 -2.75
N ASN A 154 -16.87 -2.95 -2.22
CA ASN A 154 -16.05 -1.81 -1.82
C ASN A 154 -15.76 -0.87 -3.00
N LEU A 155 -15.34 -1.43 -4.14
CA LEU A 155 -15.07 -0.67 -5.37
C LEU A 155 -16.31 0.08 -5.87
N ARG A 156 -17.49 -0.56 -5.85
CA ARG A 156 -18.76 0.09 -6.21
C ARG A 156 -19.15 1.20 -5.23
N ARG A 157 -18.88 1.04 -3.93
CA ARG A 157 -19.11 2.09 -2.94
C ARG A 157 -18.21 3.29 -3.19
N LEU A 158 -16.93 3.06 -3.50
CA LEU A 158 -16.01 4.14 -3.87
C LEU A 158 -16.48 4.88 -5.13
N ALA A 159 -16.87 4.14 -6.17
CA ALA A 159 -17.38 4.73 -7.41
C ALA A 159 -18.67 5.55 -7.19
N GLY A 160 -19.62 5.03 -6.41
CA GLY A 160 -20.89 5.71 -6.10
C GLY A 160 -20.75 6.92 -5.16
N ALA A 161 -19.63 7.03 -4.42
CA ALA A 161 -19.36 8.18 -3.54
C ALA A 161 -18.84 9.42 -4.31
N GLY A 162 -18.83 9.39 -5.65
CA GLY A 162 -18.37 10.51 -6.47
C GLY A 162 -16.85 10.66 -6.47
N GLY A 163 -16.13 9.55 -6.61
CA GLY A 163 -14.66 9.53 -6.69
C GLY A 163 -14.18 10.62 -7.64
N CYS A 164 -13.47 11.60 -7.06
CA CYS A 164 -13.24 12.95 -7.58
C CYS A 164 -13.32 13.04 -9.12
N GLY A 165 -14.45 13.52 -9.63
CA GLY A 165 -14.72 13.58 -11.07
C GLY A 165 -16.01 14.28 -11.51
N GLU A 166 -16.67 15.04 -10.64
CA GLU A 166 -17.76 15.94 -11.04
C GLU A 166 -17.42 17.37 -10.62
N ASP A 167 -16.57 18.03 -11.41
CA ASP A 167 -16.67 19.48 -11.53
C ASP A 167 -17.98 19.77 -12.27
N GLY A 168 -18.93 20.38 -11.55
CA GLY A 168 -20.26 20.73 -12.06
C GLY A 168 -20.22 21.70 -13.24
N GLY A 169 -20.05 21.16 -14.45
CA GLY A 169 -20.37 21.81 -15.71
C GLY A 169 -21.83 21.57 -16.06
N GLY A 170 -22.73 22.26 -15.37
CA GLY A 170 -24.10 22.42 -15.85
C GLY A 170 -24.10 23.29 -17.11
N VAL A 171 -24.64 22.73 -18.20
CA VAL A 171 -25.39 23.47 -19.22
C VAL A 171 -26.81 22.89 -19.23
#